data_AF-A0A261CDG6-F1
#
_entry.id   AF-A0A261CDG6-F1
#
_cell.length_a   1.000
_cell.length_b   1.000
_cell.length_c   1.000
_cell.angle_alpha   90.00
_cell.angle_beta   90.00
_cell.angle_gamma   90.00
#
_symmetry.space_group_name_H-M   'P 1'
#
loop_
_entity.id
_entity.type
_entity.pdbx_description
1 polymer ?
#
loop_
_entity_poly.entity_id
_entity_poly.type
_entity_poly.pdbx_seq_one_letter_code
_entity_poly.pdbx_strand_id
1 'polypeptide(L)'
;MMDHSILCLQVESEKMARFLSLHVLLIGSVVLYIILGAIVFQMLEGEHLDTLKKEHMDRIDQNAKDYVDRLWDLTKKEKHTFDNVDDLIKSVKAKTSDDFFDYVDTVFFAHRAVRHGYDEDSPTWDFANSVFFTTTMLTSIGYGYVAPSTFGGRLFGVIYCLIGIPLTLVTVANVAKFLSETIFFLHYELWNKCLEWKRKRKGEVEADPAQPMFGDDENEEEILDRVRLVRFPPLTVFMFVFVYGCIAAWVVRYWETWTYVESLYFIFISILTVGFGDIRPSPGNIWVTLAFVVVGVILTTMCMDVVGRMYLKEIHYLGRKLKSNNPFYLLREAKARRRRAAMASLLAQLAKGMIFAHKDYNDTSAYSVRLAWAPPFSPDPDLTYNIRYRLKHNEDAKVRELRGIKGNTVEIMSVDSCSLYEFRITAHNKFGESKAVYLVQYTEPQLSPQHILATRLNANTIELTWEPPYKKSHEVKNYVVYFTENPNASLSEWEKIPVNGRRVVFPDLRFDWFYMFSATAVFKDGQRSPLSRALFIKTDKIEFHKHCVGHSKTIDVMDSICEKEENETTALLKRDYVSFAV
;
A
#
# COMPACT_ATOMS: atom_id res chain seq x y z
N MET A 1 -31.75 10.92 26.74
CA MET A 1 -30.73 9.86 26.60
C MET A 1 -31.07 8.86 25.49
N MET A 2 -32.36 8.57 25.20
CA MET A 2 -32.74 7.66 24.10
C MET A 2 -32.52 8.23 22.68
N ASP A 3 -32.68 9.54 22.46
CA ASP A 3 -32.51 10.13 21.11
C ASP A 3 -31.07 10.09 20.58
N HIS A 4 -30.07 10.22 21.47
CA HIS A 4 -28.67 10.13 21.07
C HIS A 4 -28.26 8.73 20.62
N SER A 5 -28.88 7.69 21.21
CA SER A 5 -28.63 6.29 20.86
C SER A 5 -29.24 5.93 19.51
N ILE A 6 -30.44 6.44 19.21
CA ILE A 6 -31.13 6.21 17.93
C ILE A 6 -30.39 6.93 16.79
N LEU A 7 -29.93 8.17 17.02
CA LEU A 7 -29.16 8.92 16.02
C LEU A 7 -27.79 8.27 15.75
N CYS A 8 -27.15 7.68 16.77
CA CYS A 8 -25.88 6.97 16.60
C CYS A 8 -26.06 5.67 15.80
N LEU A 9 -27.11 4.90 16.08
CA LEU A 9 -27.47 3.68 15.33
C LEU A 9 -27.84 3.97 13.86
N GLN A 10 -28.53 5.09 13.60
CA GLN A 10 -28.95 5.49 12.26
C GLN A 10 -27.75 5.97 11.41
N VAL A 11 -26.78 6.62 12.03
CA VAL A 11 -25.51 7.01 11.39
C VAL A 11 -24.59 5.81 11.14
N GLU A 12 -24.58 4.81 12.03
CA GLU A 12 -23.83 3.56 11.81
C GLU A 12 -24.46 2.69 10.72
N SER A 13 -25.79 2.62 10.65
CA SER A 13 -26.49 1.86 9.60
C SER A 13 -26.28 2.46 8.20
N GLU A 14 -26.27 3.79 8.08
CA GLU A 14 -25.94 4.47 6.82
C GLU A 14 -24.47 4.26 6.40
N LYS A 15 -23.53 4.25 7.36
CA LYS A 15 -22.11 3.99 7.10
C LYS A 15 -21.88 2.54 6.64
N MET A 16 -22.58 1.58 7.24
CA MET A 16 -22.58 0.18 6.85
C MET A 16 -23.22 -0.01 5.46
N ALA A 17 -24.37 0.62 5.19
CA ALA A 17 -25.05 0.56 3.90
C ALA A 17 -24.20 1.09 2.74
N ARG A 18 -23.42 2.16 2.97
CA ARG A 18 -22.51 2.72 1.94
C ARG A 18 -21.27 1.86 1.72
N PHE A 19 -20.72 1.20 2.75
CA PHE A 19 -19.61 0.25 2.59
C PHE A 19 -20.06 -1.01 1.83
N LEU A 20 -21.29 -1.47 2.11
CA LEU A 20 -21.95 -2.53 1.35
C LEU A 20 -22.17 -2.10 -0.11
N SER A 21 -22.53 -0.84 -0.37
CA SER A 21 -22.89 -0.35 -1.71
C SER A 21 -21.79 -0.48 -2.77
N LEU A 22 -20.51 -0.28 -2.44
CA LEU A 22 -19.42 -0.39 -3.43
C LEU A 22 -19.11 -1.86 -3.78
N HIS A 23 -19.16 -2.74 -2.78
CA HIS A 23 -18.99 -4.18 -2.99
C HIS A 23 -20.19 -4.74 -3.76
N VAL A 24 -21.41 -4.31 -3.43
CA VAL A 24 -22.64 -4.65 -4.17
C VAL A 24 -22.61 -4.10 -5.60
N LEU A 25 -22.09 -2.89 -5.81
CA LEU A 25 -21.89 -2.33 -7.16
C LEU A 25 -20.89 -3.16 -7.97
N LEU A 26 -19.76 -3.56 -7.36
CA LEU A 26 -18.78 -4.41 -8.02
C LEU A 26 -19.38 -5.77 -8.38
N ILE A 27 -20.10 -6.41 -7.45
CA ILE A 27 -20.83 -7.66 -7.70
C ILE A 27 -21.86 -7.46 -8.81
N GLY A 28 -22.65 -6.39 -8.76
CA GLY A 28 -23.62 -6.04 -9.80
C GLY A 28 -22.97 -5.85 -11.18
N SER A 29 -21.79 -5.24 -11.24
CA SER A 29 -21.03 -5.08 -12.49
C SER A 29 -20.53 -6.43 -13.04
N VAL A 30 -20.10 -7.35 -12.17
CA VAL A 30 -19.70 -8.71 -12.57
C VAL A 30 -20.90 -9.49 -13.08
N VAL A 31 -22.05 -9.40 -12.40
CA VAL A 31 -23.30 -10.04 -12.86
C VAL A 31 -23.71 -9.52 -14.23
N LEU A 32 -23.66 -8.20 -14.45
CA LEU A 32 -23.97 -7.60 -15.75
C LEU A 32 -23.00 -8.09 -16.85
N TYR A 33 -21.71 -8.21 -16.53
CA TYR A 33 -20.70 -8.73 -17.45
C TYR A 33 -20.97 -10.21 -17.82
N ILE A 34 -21.40 -11.04 -16.86
CA ILE A 34 -21.81 -12.42 -17.10
C ILE A 34 -23.04 -12.48 -18.01
N ILE A 35 -24.06 -11.65 -17.77
CA ILE A 35 -25.28 -11.60 -18.60
C ILE A 35 -24.93 -11.18 -20.03
N LEU A 36 -24.09 -10.16 -20.20
CA LEU A 36 -23.63 -9.72 -21.51
C LEU A 36 -22.88 -10.83 -22.23
N GLY A 37 -21.96 -11.51 -21.55
CA GLY A 37 -21.24 -12.67 -22.11
C GLY A 37 -22.18 -13.80 -22.52
N ALA A 38 -23.19 -14.12 -21.69
CA ALA A 38 -24.18 -15.16 -21.99
C ALA A 38 -24.99 -14.85 -23.27
N ILE A 39 -25.44 -13.60 -23.43
CA ILE A 39 -26.17 -13.16 -24.63
C ILE A 39 -25.26 -13.28 -25.86
N VAL A 40 -24.02 -12.82 -25.78
CA VAL A 40 -23.08 -12.87 -26.91
C VAL A 40 -22.77 -14.32 -27.32
N PHE A 41 -22.46 -15.20 -26.37
CA PHE A 41 -22.23 -16.61 -26.69
C PHE A 41 -23.48 -17.30 -27.23
N GLN A 42 -24.67 -17.01 -26.70
CA GLN A 42 -25.92 -17.55 -27.24
C GLN A 42 -26.14 -17.11 -28.70
N MET A 43 -25.80 -15.86 -29.04
CA MET A 43 -25.93 -15.36 -30.41
C MET A 43 -24.90 -15.97 -31.37
N LEU A 44 -23.66 -16.18 -30.91
CA LEU A 44 -22.58 -16.69 -31.75
C LEU A 44 -22.62 -18.22 -31.92
N GLU A 45 -22.88 -18.95 -30.85
CA GLU A 45 -22.76 -20.42 -30.82
C GLU A 45 -24.11 -21.14 -30.80
N GLY A 46 -25.21 -20.46 -30.44
CA GLY A 46 -26.51 -21.10 -30.23
C GLY A 46 -27.06 -21.80 -31.48
N GLU A 47 -27.09 -21.08 -32.61
CA GLU A 47 -27.57 -21.64 -33.88
C GLU A 47 -26.62 -22.73 -34.42
N HIS A 48 -25.31 -22.52 -34.27
CA HIS A 48 -24.31 -23.49 -34.72
C HIS A 48 -24.41 -24.80 -33.94
N LEU A 49 -24.57 -24.74 -32.62
CA LEU A 49 -24.73 -25.90 -31.75
C LEU A 49 -26.00 -26.70 -32.08
N ASP A 50 -27.13 -26.02 -32.30
CA ASP A 50 -28.38 -26.68 -32.67
C ASP A 50 -28.27 -27.38 -34.03
N THR A 51 -27.59 -26.74 -34.99
CA THR A 51 -27.34 -27.30 -36.32
C THR A 51 -26.43 -28.53 -36.23
N LEU A 52 -25.31 -28.42 -35.51
CA LEU A 52 -24.38 -29.54 -35.27
C LEU A 52 -25.08 -30.71 -34.58
N LYS A 53 -25.85 -30.43 -33.53
CA LYS A 53 -26.59 -31.47 -32.80
C LYS A 53 -27.57 -32.20 -33.71
N LYS A 54 -28.28 -31.46 -34.57
CA LYS A 54 -29.20 -32.04 -35.55
C LYS A 54 -28.45 -32.88 -36.58
N GLU A 55 -27.35 -32.37 -37.14
CA GLU A 55 -26.52 -33.11 -38.10
C GLU A 55 -25.97 -34.41 -37.51
N HIS A 56 -25.45 -34.38 -36.27
CA HIS A 56 -24.98 -35.57 -35.59
C HIS A 56 -26.10 -36.57 -35.31
N MET A 57 -27.27 -36.12 -34.86
CA MET A 57 -28.43 -36.99 -34.65
C MET A 57 -28.91 -37.61 -35.96
N ASP A 58 -28.96 -36.84 -37.05
CA ASP A 58 -29.38 -37.31 -38.37
C ASP A 58 -28.37 -38.35 -38.92
N ARG A 59 -27.06 -38.12 -38.74
CA ARG A 59 -26.02 -39.10 -39.11
C ARG A 59 -26.11 -40.39 -38.30
N ILE A 60 -26.37 -40.31 -37.00
CA ILE A 60 -26.55 -41.50 -36.15
C ILE A 60 -27.79 -42.28 -36.61
N ASP A 61 -28.90 -41.60 -36.86
CA ASP A 61 -30.15 -42.25 -37.30
C ASP A 61 -30.00 -42.89 -38.69
N GLN A 62 -29.30 -42.23 -39.62
CA GLN A 62 -28.97 -42.79 -40.93
C GLN A 62 -28.09 -44.04 -40.81
N ASN A 63 -26.96 -43.95 -40.09
CA ASN A 63 -26.07 -45.10 -39.93
C ASN A 63 -26.73 -46.27 -39.18
N ALA A 64 -27.63 -45.98 -38.22
CA ALA A 64 -28.43 -47.00 -37.54
C ALA A 64 -29.36 -47.73 -38.51
N LYS A 65 -30.05 -46.97 -39.38
CA LYS A 65 -30.94 -47.53 -40.41
C LYS A 65 -30.17 -48.38 -41.41
N ASP A 66 -29.07 -47.86 -41.95
CA ASP A 66 -28.22 -48.58 -42.91
C ASP A 66 -27.70 -49.90 -42.33
N TYR A 67 -27.29 -49.90 -41.05
CA TYR A 67 -26.87 -51.11 -40.35
C TYR A 67 -28.01 -52.12 -40.20
N VAL A 68 -29.19 -51.67 -39.76
CA VAL A 68 -30.37 -52.53 -39.57
C VAL A 68 -30.87 -53.11 -40.89
N ASP A 69 -30.94 -52.31 -41.96
CA ASP A 69 -31.38 -52.73 -43.28
C ASP A 69 -30.42 -53.78 -43.87
N ARG A 70 -29.10 -53.56 -43.72
CA ARG A 70 -28.09 -54.52 -44.16
C ARG A 70 -28.14 -55.83 -43.37
N LEU A 71 -28.38 -55.75 -42.06
CA LEU A 71 -28.56 -56.93 -41.20
C LEU A 71 -29.82 -57.72 -41.59
N TRP A 72 -30.90 -57.03 -41.92
CA TRP A 72 -32.14 -57.62 -42.40
C TRP A 72 -31.98 -58.32 -43.76
N ASP A 73 -31.30 -57.68 -44.71
CA ASP A 73 -31.04 -58.24 -46.03
C ASP A 73 -30.13 -59.47 -45.98
N LEU A 74 -29.07 -59.43 -45.17
CA LEU A 74 -28.19 -60.59 -44.96
C LEU A 74 -28.94 -61.75 -44.30
N THR A 75 -29.76 -61.46 -43.29
CA THR A 75 -30.59 -62.47 -42.63
C THR A 75 -31.57 -63.11 -43.61
N LYS A 76 -32.23 -62.34 -44.47
CA LYS A 76 -33.13 -62.88 -45.51
C LYS A 76 -32.39 -63.73 -46.54
N LYS A 77 -31.21 -63.29 -46.99
CA LYS A 77 -30.41 -63.97 -48.01
C LYS A 77 -29.86 -65.31 -47.50
N GLU A 78 -29.46 -65.38 -46.23
CA GLU A 78 -28.87 -66.59 -45.63
C GLU A 78 -29.88 -67.52 -44.95
N LYS A 79 -31.13 -67.08 -44.76
CA LYS A 79 -32.20 -67.86 -44.11
C LYS A 79 -32.43 -69.23 -44.76
N HIS A 80 -32.23 -69.35 -46.07
CA HIS A 80 -32.42 -70.60 -46.80
C HIS A 80 -31.20 -71.52 -46.80
N THR A 81 -30.05 -71.03 -46.33
CA THR A 81 -28.77 -71.74 -46.34
C THR A 81 -28.52 -72.50 -45.03
N PHE A 82 -29.20 -72.12 -43.95
CA PHE A 82 -29.04 -72.70 -42.62
C PHE A 82 -30.40 -73.13 -42.05
N ASP A 83 -30.50 -74.38 -41.62
CA ASP A 83 -31.72 -74.92 -41.00
C ASP A 83 -31.87 -74.50 -39.52
N ASN A 84 -30.76 -74.16 -38.87
CA ASN A 84 -30.70 -73.77 -37.46
C ASN A 84 -30.49 -72.26 -37.29
N VAL A 85 -31.27 -71.64 -36.40
CA VAL A 85 -31.25 -70.20 -36.14
C VAL A 85 -29.93 -69.75 -35.51
N ASP A 86 -29.32 -70.58 -34.67
CA ASP A 86 -28.05 -70.25 -33.99
C ASP A 86 -26.88 -70.13 -34.98
N ASP A 87 -26.83 -71.00 -35.99
CA ASP A 87 -25.80 -70.99 -37.02
C ASP A 87 -25.96 -69.80 -37.97
N LEU A 88 -27.21 -69.42 -38.27
CA LEU A 88 -27.53 -68.20 -39.02
C LEU A 88 -27.09 -66.95 -38.25
N ILE A 89 -27.41 -66.84 -36.96
CA ILE A 89 -26.99 -65.71 -36.12
C ILE A 89 -25.45 -65.61 -36.10
N LYS A 90 -24.75 -66.75 -36.01
CA LYS A 90 -23.29 -66.79 -36.00
C LYS A 90 -22.70 -66.32 -37.34
N SER A 91 -23.27 -66.76 -38.46
CA SER A 91 -22.85 -66.35 -39.81
C SER A 91 -23.07 -64.86 -40.05
N VAL A 92 -24.27 -64.36 -39.75
CA VAL A 92 -24.63 -62.95 -39.91
C VAL A 92 -23.76 -62.08 -39.01
N LYS A 93 -23.60 -62.43 -37.73
CA LYS A 93 -22.75 -61.69 -36.78
C LYS A 93 -21.30 -61.59 -37.25
N ALA A 94 -20.75 -62.67 -37.81
CA ALA A 94 -19.40 -62.65 -38.35
C ALA A 94 -19.25 -61.73 -39.57
N LYS A 95 -20.27 -61.66 -40.44
CA LYS A 95 -20.24 -60.85 -41.67
C LYS A 95 -20.62 -59.37 -41.45
N THR A 96 -21.40 -59.06 -40.42
CA THR A 96 -21.78 -57.69 -40.05
C THR A 96 -20.91 -57.11 -38.94
N SER A 97 -19.87 -57.82 -38.50
CA SER A 97 -19.05 -57.38 -37.36
C SER A 97 -18.37 -56.04 -37.65
N ASP A 98 -17.81 -55.87 -38.84
CA ASP A 98 -17.11 -54.65 -39.23
C ASP A 98 -18.07 -53.46 -39.35
N ASP A 99 -19.26 -53.66 -39.93
CA ASP A 99 -20.29 -52.62 -40.03
C ASP A 99 -20.87 -52.25 -38.65
N PHE A 100 -20.94 -53.21 -37.73
CA PHE A 100 -21.34 -52.96 -36.35
C PHE A 100 -20.30 -52.11 -35.64
N PHE A 101 -19.01 -52.42 -35.82
CA PHE A 101 -17.93 -51.60 -35.28
C PHE A 101 -17.95 -50.20 -35.89
N ASP A 102 -18.21 -50.02 -37.18
CA ASP A 102 -18.33 -48.71 -37.83
C ASP A 102 -19.54 -47.89 -37.32
N TYR A 103 -20.69 -48.54 -37.09
CA TYR A 103 -21.85 -47.92 -36.45
C TYR A 103 -21.55 -47.52 -35.00
N VAL A 104 -20.97 -48.44 -34.22
CA VAL A 104 -20.58 -48.22 -32.82
C VAL A 104 -19.56 -47.09 -32.75
N ASP A 105 -18.58 -47.08 -33.63
CA ASP A 105 -17.58 -46.03 -33.77
C ASP A 105 -18.20 -44.71 -34.19
N THR A 106 -19.22 -44.69 -35.07
CA THR A 106 -19.94 -43.45 -35.41
C THR A 106 -20.74 -42.91 -34.22
N VAL A 107 -21.37 -43.79 -33.43
CA VAL A 107 -22.10 -43.40 -32.21
C VAL A 107 -21.13 -42.92 -31.13
N PHE A 108 -20.01 -43.61 -30.94
CA PHE A 108 -18.94 -43.18 -30.06
C PHE A 108 -18.28 -41.90 -30.59
N PHE A 109 -18.15 -41.71 -31.89
CA PHE A 109 -17.66 -40.49 -32.52
C PHE A 109 -18.64 -39.34 -32.30
N ALA A 110 -19.94 -39.50 -32.48
CA ALA A 110 -20.91 -38.45 -32.12
C ALA A 110 -20.88 -38.13 -30.61
N HIS A 111 -20.59 -39.12 -29.77
CA HIS A 111 -20.45 -38.94 -28.32
C HIS A 111 -19.08 -38.38 -27.89
N ARG A 112 -18.02 -38.59 -28.68
CA ARG A 112 -16.61 -38.36 -28.29
C ARG A 112 -15.90 -37.33 -29.17
N ALA A 113 -16.33 -37.07 -30.39
CA ALA A 113 -15.86 -35.97 -31.26
C ALA A 113 -16.23 -34.59 -30.70
N VAL A 114 -17.16 -34.52 -29.74
CA VAL A 114 -17.38 -33.35 -28.88
C VAL A 114 -16.24 -33.17 -27.84
N ARG A 115 -15.27 -34.09 -27.75
CA ARG A 115 -14.16 -34.00 -26.78
C ARG A 115 -12.78 -34.45 -27.29
N HIS A 116 -12.60 -35.60 -27.95
CA HIS A 116 -11.27 -36.18 -28.22
C HIS A 116 -11.20 -36.93 -29.56
N GLY A 117 -10.23 -36.56 -30.42
CA GLY A 117 -9.94 -37.20 -31.72
C GLY A 117 -9.46 -38.66 -31.65
N TYR A 118 -9.39 -39.30 -32.84
CA TYR A 118 -9.23 -40.75 -33.12
C TYR A 118 -7.88 -41.40 -32.71
N ASP A 119 -7.86 -42.74 -32.84
CA ASP A 119 -7.03 -43.77 -32.18
C ASP A 119 -5.50 -43.61 -32.09
N GLU A 120 -4.80 -42.95 -33.02
CA GLU A 120 -3.32 -42.81 -32.90
C GLU A 120 -2.89 -41.78 -31.84
N ASP A 121 -3.73 -40.79 -31.56
CA ASP A 121 -3.47 -39.74 -30.57
C ASP A 121 -4.35 -39.90 -29.32
N SER A 122 -5.02 -41.03 -29.15
CA SER A 122 -5.94 -41.26 -28.03
C SER A 122 -5.22 -41.07 -26.68
N PRO A 123 -5.85 -40.38 -25.72
CA PRO A 123 -5.18 -40.06 -24.46
C PRO A 123 -4.92 -41.33 -23.65
N THR A 124 -3.66 -41.61 -23.41
CA THR A 124 -3.20 -42.76 -22.62
C THR A 124 -2.58 -42.30 -21.29
N TRP A 125 -2.54 -43.20 -20.32
CA TRP A 125 -1.83 -42.97 -19.05
C TRP A 125 -0.34 -43.31 -19.19
N ASP A 126 0.35 -42.70 -20.16
CA ASP A 126 1.81 -42.74 -20.23
C ASP A 126 2.43 -41.69 -19.29
N PHE A 127 3.75 -41.73 -19.10
CA PHE A 127 4.42 -40.81 -18.17
C PHE A 127 4.29 -39.34 -18.60
N ALA A 128 4.41 -39.05 -19.90
CA ALA A 128 4.32 -37.68 -20.43
C ALA A 128 2.91 -37.09 -20.23
N ASN A 129 1.85 -37.82 -20.59
CA ASN A 129 0.47 -37.37 -20.34
C ASN A 129 0.15 -37.33 -18.85
N SER A 130 0.73 -38.20 -18.02
CA SER A 130 0.57 -38.15 -16.56
C SER A 130 1.21 -36.90 -15.94
N VAL A 131 2.38 -36.49 -16.41
CA VAL A 131 3.03 -35.24 -15.99
C VAL A 131 2.23 -34.04 -16.47
N PHE A 132 1.74 -34.06 -17.71
CA PHE A 132 0.86 -33.00 -18.22
C PHE A 132 -0.44 -32.90 -17.41
N PHE A 133 -1.09 -34.03 -17.13
CA PHE A 133 -2.29 -34.12 -16.30
C PHE A 133 -2.05 -33.57 -14.89
N THR A 134 -1.01 -34.03 -14.21
CA THR A 134 -0.69 -33.55 -12.85
C THR A 134 -0.30 -32.07 -12.83
N THR A 135 0.49 -31.60 -13.80
CA THR A 135 0.87 -30.18 -13.90
C THR A 135 -0.34 -29.28 -14.15
N THR A 136 -1.21 -29.65 -15.09
CA THR A 136 -2.42 -28.87 -15.42
C THR A 136 -3.46 -28.92 -14.30
N MET A 137 -3.51 -30.00 -13.53
CA MET A 137 -4.35 -30.12 -12.34
C MET A 137 -3.84 -29.23 -11.20
N LEU A 138 -2.53 -29.23 -10.92
CA LEU A 138 -1.92 -28.41 -9.86
C LEU A 138 -1.92 -26.92 -10.17
N THR A 139 -1.84 -26.55 -11.45
CA THR A 139 -1.96 -25.16 -11.92
C THR A 139 -3.40 -24.70 -12.08
N SER A 140 -4.39 -25.53 -11.69
CA SER A 140 -5.83 -25.26 -11.79
C SER A 140 -6.36 -25.00 -13.20
N ILE A 141 -5.64 -25.43 -14.25
CA ILE A 141 -6.10 -25.37 -15.65
C ILE A 141 -7.14 -26.46 -15.90
N GLY A 142 -6.82 -27.71 -15.55
CA GLY A 142 -7.78 -28.81 -15.51
C GLY A 142 -8.52 -29.14 -16.81
N TYR A 143 -7.83 -29.30 -17.94
CA TYR A 143 -8.45 -29.59 -19.26
C TYR A 143 -9.44 -30.76 -19.29
N GLY A 144 -9.29 -31.76 -18.42
CA GLY A 144 -10.28 -32.83 -18.28
C GLY A 144 -10.37 -33.83 -19.43
N TYR A 145 -9.39 -33.85 -20.35
CA TYR A 145 -9.33 -34.84 -21.42
C TYR A 145 -8.88 -36.23 -20.95
N VAL A 146 -8.14 -36.29 -19.84
CA VAL A 146 -7.90 -37.50 -19.05
C VAL A 146 -8.38 -37.25 -17.64
N ALA A 147 -9.10 -38.20 -17.07
CA ALA A 147 -9.55 -38.14 -15.68
C ALA A 147 -9.53 -39.53 -15.03
N PRO A 148 -9.25 -39.63 -13.73
CA PRO A 148 -9.29 -40.90 -13.02
C PRO A 148 -10.73 -41.44 -12.97
N SER A 149 -10.91 -42.64 -13.52
CA SER A 149 -12.19 -43.37 -13.47
C SER A 149 -12.30 -44.28 -12.25
N THR A 150 -11.16 -44.76 -11.72
CA THR A 150 -11.11 -45.67 -10.57
C THR A 150 -11.35 -44.94 -9.25
N PHE A 151 -11.91 -45.64 -8.27
CA PHE A 151 -12.08 -45.11 -6.91
C PHE A 151 -10.75 -44.66 -6.30
N GLY A 152 -9.72 -45.51 -6.37
CA GLY A 152 -8.39 -45.21 -5.85
C GLY A 152 -7.73 -44.01 -6.53
N GLY A 153 -7.86 -43.90 -7.86
CA GLY A 153 -7.33 -42.75 -8.62
C GLY A 153 -8.03 -41.43 -8.26
N ARG A 154 -9.36 -41.46 -8.05
CA ARG A 154 -10.12 -40.26 -7.62
C ARG A 154 -9.76 -39.84 -6.20
N LEU A 155 -9.69 -40.80 -5.27
CA LEU A 155 -9.32 -40.52 -3.87
C LEU A 155 -7.89 -39.97 -3.79
N PHE A 156 -6.95 -40.58 -4.52
CA PHE A 156 -5.58 -40.06 -4.63
C PHE A 156 -5.56 -38.64 -5.20
N GLY A 157 -6.30 -38.38 -6.29
CA GLY A 157 -6.41 -37.05 -6.88
C GLY A 157 -6.89 -35.98 -5.90
N VAL A 158 -7.88 -36.29 -5.06
CA VAL A 158 -8.37 -35.37 -4.00
C VAL A 158 -7.26 -35.03 -3.00
N ILE A 159 -6.58 -36.04 -2.46
CA ILE A 159 -5.49 -35.85 -1.48
C ILE A 159 -4.31 -35.09 -2.12
N TYR A 160 -3.97 -35.45 -3.36
CA TYR A 160 -2.88 -34.83 -4.11
C TYR A 160 -3.16 -33.35 -4.40
N CYS A 161 -4.38 -32.98 -4.79
CA CYS A 161 -4.77 -31.58 -4.99
C CYS A 161 -4.78 -30.76 -3.71
N LEU A 162 -5.23 -31.35 -2.59
CA LEU A 162 -5.29 -30.67 -1.29
C LEU A 162 -3.92 -30.15 -0.84
N ILE A 163 -2.86 -30.89 -1.12
CA ILE A 163 -1.48 -30.52 -0.77
C ILE A 163 -0.80 -29.76 -1.92
N GLY A 164 -0.99 -30.24 -3.15
CA GLY A 164 -0.29 -29.74 -4.31
C GLY A 164 -0.74 -28.34 -4.74
N ILE A 165 -2.04 -28.04 -4.74
CA ILE A 165 -2.52 -26.71 -5.18
C ILE A 165 -1.98 -25.60 -4.27
N PRO A 166 -2.06 -25.68 -2.92
CA PRO A 166 -1.45 -24.67 -2.05
C PRO A 166 0.06 -24.52 -2.27
N LEU A 167 0.78 -25.64 -2.40
CA LEU A 167 2.21 -25.62 -2.65
C LEU A 167 2.54 -24.91 -3.98
N THR A 168 1.83 -25.26 -5.06
CA THR A 168 2.01 -24.65 -6.38
C THR A 168 1.63 -23.17 -6.38
N LEU A 169 0.56 -22.77 -5.69
CA LEU A 169 0.18 -21.35 -5.59
C LEU A 169 1.24 -20.52 -4.86
N VAL A 170 1.80 -21.04 -3.76
CA VAL A 170 2.87 -20.35 -3.02
C VAL A 170 4.13 -20.24 -3.87
N THR A 171 4.53 -21.30 -4.58
CA THR A 171 5.72 -21.26 -5.43
C THR A 171 5.54 -20.31 -6.61
N VAL A 172 4.42 -20.39 -7.32
CA VAL A 172 4.09 -19.49 -8.43
C VAL A 172 4.03 -18.04 -7.96
N ALA A 173 3.40 -17.75 -6.82
CA ALA A 173 3.34 -16.40 -6.26
C ALA A 173 4.73 -15.85 -5.88
N ASN A 174 5.59 -16.68 -5.29
CA ASN A 174 6.95 -16.26 -4.94
C ASN A 174 7.80 -15.97 -6.18
N VAL A 175 7.74 -16.84 -7.19
CA VAL A 175 8.43 -16.63 -8.48
C VAL A 175 7.89 -15.39 -9.19
N ALA A 176 6.57 -15.22 -9.24
CA ALA A 176 5.91 -14.06 -9.82
C ALA A 176 6.34 -12.75 -9.14
N LYS A 177 6.44 -12.74 -7.81
CA LYS A 177 6.93 -11.60 -7.04
C LYS A 177 8.37 -11.25 -7.40
N PHE A 178 9.27 -12.25 -7.36
CA PHE A 178 10.68 -12.08 -7.74
C PHE A 178 10.83 -11.52 -9.16
N LEU A 179 10.07 -12.07 -10.11
CA LEU A 179 10.08 -11.61 -11.50
C LEU A 179 9.57 -10.16 -11.61
N SER A 180 8.52 -9.81 -10.86
CA SER A 180 7.97 -8.46 -10.85
C SER A 180 8.98 -7.45 -10.33
N GLU A 181 9.66 -7.73 -9.23
CA GLU A 181 10.69 -6.86 -8.63
C GLU A 181 11.88 -6.69 -9.58
N THR A 182 12.30 -7.76 -10.25
CA THR A 182 13.36 -7.73 -11.26
C THR A 182 12.97 -6.87 -12.46
N ILE A 183 11.74 -6.99 -12.97
CA ILE A 183 11.23 -6.17 -14.08
C ILE A 183 11.11 -4.70 -13.67
N PHE A 184 10.66 -4.40 -12.45
CA PHE A 184 10.61 -3.02 -11.95
C PHE A 184 12.01 -2.42 -11.84
N PHE A 185 12.97 -3.17 -11.33
CA PHE A 185 14.37 -2.75 -11.25
C PHE A 185 14.95 -2.48 -12.64
N LEU A 186 14.76 -3.41 -13.59
CA LEU A 186 15.23 -3.25 -14.97
C LEU A 186 14.56 -2.04 -15.64
N HIS A 187 13.25 -1.86 -15.43
CA HIS A 187 12.53 -0.71 -15.96
C HIS A 187 13.06 0.61 -15.41
N TYR A 188 13.31 0.68 -14.11
CA TYR A 188 13.89 1.85 -13.45
C TYR A 188 15.27 2.18 -14.04
N GLU A 189 16.12 1.17 -14.24
CA GLU A 189 17.44 1.33 -14.83
C GLU A 189 17.38 1.81 -16.30
N LEU A 190 16.47 1.23 -17.09
CA LEU A 190 16.22 1.66 -18.48
C LEU A 190 15.66 3.08 -18.55
N TRP A 191 14.77 3.44 -17.62
CA TRP A 191 14.23 4.79 -17.51
C TRP A 191 15.33 5.81 -17.19
N ASN A 192 16.19 5.52 -16.22
CA ASN A 192 17.34 6.37 -15.87
C ASN A 192 18.27 6.56 -17.06
N LYS A 193 18.65 5.47 -17.75
CA LYS A 193 19.46 5.55 -18.98
C LYS A 193 18.79 6.35 -20.08
N CYS A 194 17.47 6.21 -20.27
CA CYS A 194 16.71 7.00 -21.24
C CYS A 194 16.69 8.50 -20.86
N LEU A 195 16.56 8.81 -19.57
CA LEU A 195 16.55 10.17 -19.06
C LEU A 195 17.93 10.83 -19.20
N GLU A 196 18.99 10.10 -18.89
CA GLU A 196 20.38 10.51 -19.12
C GLU A 196 20.66 10.75 -20.59
N TRP A 197 20.21 9.85 -21.47
CA TRP A 197 20.36 10.02 -22.91
C TRP A 197 19.59 11.25 -23.43
N LYS A 198 18.40 11.51 -22.90
CA LYS A 198 17.60 12.70 -23.23
C LYS A 198 18.22 13.99 -22.68
N ARG A 199 18.85 13.95 -21.51
CA ARG A 199 19.65 15.07 -20.93
C ARG A 199 20.89 15.37 -21.77
N LYS A 200 21.66 14.34 -22.16
CA LYS A 200 22.81 14.46 -23.06
C LYS A 200 22.42 15.07 -24.40
N ARG A 201 21.27 14.69 -24.97
CA ARG A 201 20.73 15.31 -26.20
C ARG A 201 20.31 16.77 -26.05
N LYS A 202 19.86 17.19 -24.86
CA LYS A 202 19.40 18.57 -24.60
C LYS A 202 20.53 19.54 -24.24
N GLY A 203 21.77 19.07 -24.08
CA GLY A 203 22.90 19.92 -23.72
C GLY A 203 22.77 20.54 -22.32
N GLU A 204 22.04 19.90 -21.41
CA GLU A 204 21.98 20.33 -20.00
C GLU A 204 23.27 19.87 -19.29
N VAL A 205 23.96 20.81 -18.62
CA VAL A 205 25.18 20.59 -17.84
C VAL A 205 24.98 19.45 -16.85
N GLU A 206 25.96 18.54 -16.77
CA GLU A 206 26.00 17.40 -15.85
C GLU A 206 25.58 17.82 -14.44
N ALA A 207 24.55 17.16 -13.91
CA ALA A 207 24.30 17.20 -12.48
C ALA A 207 25.48 16.51 -11.79
N ASP A 208 26.05 17.19 -10.79
CA ASP A 208 27.16 16.73 -9.98
C ASP A 208 26.99 15.26 -9.55
N PRO A 209 27.89 14.34 -9.96
CA PRO A 209 27.79 12.91 -9.65
C PRO A 209 27.85 12.60 -8.13
N ALA A 210 28.20 13.59 -7.30
CA ALA A 210 28.29 13.45 -5.85
C ALA A 210 26.97 13.71 -5.09
N GLN A 211 25.86 14.06 -5.76
CA GLN A 211 24.54 14.12 -5.10
C GLN A 211 23.79 12.81 -5.34
N PRO A 212 23.74 11.89 -4.35
CA PRO A 212 22.89 10.73 -4.49
C PRO A 212 21.43 11.20 -4.62
N MET A 213 20.69 10.61 -5.56
CA MET A 213 19.28 10.92 -5.83
C MET A 213 18.38 10.59 -4.61
N PHE A 214 18.93 9.80 -3.68
CA PHE A 214 18.37 9.41 -2.40
C PHE A 214 19.35 9.86 -1.32
N GLY A 215 18.88 10.60 -0.31
CA GLY A 215 19.71 10.83 0.88
C GLY A 215 19.79 9.54 1.68
N ASP A 216 20.94 9.29 2.33
CA ASP A 216 21.17 8.10 3.16
C ASP A 216 20.16 7.95 4.34
N ASP A 217 19.34 8.99 4.56
CA ASP A 217 18.32 9.07 5.61
C ASP A 217 16.86 8.83 5.12
N GLU A 218 16.62 8.56 3.82
CA GLU A 218 15.27 8.29 3.30
C GLU A 218 14.87 6.81 3.53
N ASN A 219 13.75 6.58 4.24
CA ASN A 219 13.21 5.24 4.49
C ASN A 219 12.99 4.45 3.18
N GLU A 220 13.31 3.14 3.17
CA GLU A 220 13.05 2.22 2.03
C GLU A 220 11.59 2.32 1.51
N GLU A 221 10.63 2.52 2.41
CA GLU A 221 9.21 2.70 2.05
C GLU A 221 8.93 3.97 1.24
N GLU A 222 9.66 5.06 1.47
CA GLU A 222 9.49 6.35 0.79
C GLU A 222 10.16 6.34 -0.60
N ILE A 223 11.30 5.64 -0.71
CA ILE A 223 11.98 5.34 -1.97
C ILE A 223 11.08 4.44 -2.85
N LEU A 224 10.52 3.38 -2.28
CA LEU A 224 9.55 2.51 -2.96
C LEU A 224 8.29 3.27 -3.41
N ASP A 225 7.82 4.27 -2.65
CA ASP A 225 6.65 5.07 -3.03
C ASP A 225 6.94 6.11 -4.15
N ARG A 226 8.17 6.64 -4.23
CA ARG A 226 8.60 7.46 -5.39
C ARG A 226 8.88 6.61 -6.63
N VAL A 227 9.47 5.43 -6.49
CA VAL A 227 9.63 4.48 -7.61
C VAL A 227 8.26 3.96 -8.09
N ARG A 228 7.27 3.80 -7.18
CA ARG A 228 5.86 3.55 -7.52
C ARG A 228 5.21 4.67 -8.35
N LEU A 229 5.77 5.88 -8.37
CA LEU A 229 5.26 6.98 -9.20
C LEU A 229 5.54 6.75 -10.69
N VAL A 230 6.51 5.91 -11.02
CA VAL A 230 6.70 5.35 -12.37
C VAL A 230 5.68 4.22 -12.57
N ARG A 231 4.40 4.57 -12.52
CA ARG A 231 3.30 3.63 -12.68
C ARG A 231 3.26 3.21 -14.15
N PHE A 232 3.56 1.96 -14.46
CA PHE A 232 3.13 1.34 -15.71
C PHE A 232 1.60 1.48 -15.80
N PRO A 233 1.05 2.05 -16.88
CA PRO A 233 -0.37 1.96 -17.14
C PRO A 233 -0.76 0.48 -17.06
N PRO A 234 -1.83 0.08 -16.34
CA PRO A 234 -2.24 -1.33 -16.27
C PRO A 234 -2.34 -2.01 -17.64
N LEU A 235 -2.70 -1.24 -18.66
CA LEU A 235 -2.66 -1.61 -20.07
C LEU A 235 -1.29 -2.14 -20.54
N THR A 236 -0.15 -1.58 -20.11
CA THR A 236 1.17 -2.06 -20.54
C THR A 236 1.50 -3.42 -19.98
N VAL A 237 1.04 -3.74 -18.76
CA VAL A 237 1.21 -5.06 -18.14
C VAL A 237 0.37 -6.10 -18.87
N PHE A 238 -0.89 -5.78 -19.20
CA PHE A 238 -1.73 -6.64 -20.03
C PHE A 238 -1.17 -6.82 -21.46
N MET A 239 -0.64 -5.75 -22.06
CA MET A 239 0.01 -5.83 -23.37
C MET A 239 1.24 -6.74 -23.35
N PHE A 240 1.98 -6.81 -22.25
CA PHE A 240 3.12 -7.70 -22.13
C PHE A 240 2.70 -9.18 -22.17
N VAL A 241 1.66 -9.57 -21.42
CA VAL A 241 1.09 -10.92 -21.47
C VAL A 241 0.50 -11.21 -22.85
N PHE A 242 -0.18 -10.23 -23.44
CA PHE A 242 -0.77 -10.37 -24.77
C PHE A 242 0.30 -10.65 -25.83
N VAL A 243 1.39 -9.89 -25.84
CA VAL A 243 2.52 -10.09 -26.75
C VAL A 243 3.18 -11.46 -26.51
N TYR A 244 3.38 -11.86 -25.26
CA TYR A 244 3.87 -13.19 -24.93
C TYR A 244 2.96 -14.28 -25.49
N GLY A 245 1.64 -14.17 -25.29
CA GLY A 245 0.65 -15.11 -25.80
C GLY A 245 0.69 -15.21 -27.33
N CYS A 246 0.79 -14.08 -28.04
CA CYS A 246 0.93 -14.06 -29.50
C CYS A 246 2.21 -14.74 -29.99
N ILE A 247 3.34 -14.54 -29.29
CA ILE A 247 4.62 -15.18 -29.62
C ILE A 247 4.55 -16.68 -29.34
N ALA A 248 4.05 -17.08 -28.16
CA ALA A 248 3.89 -18.49 -27.80
C ALA A 248 2.97 -19.22 -28.77
N ALA A 249 1.86 -18.61 -29.19
CA ALA A 249 0.96 -19.16 -30.20
C ALA A 249 1.64 -19.34 -31.57
N TRP A 250 2.50 -18.39 -31.98
CA TRP A 250 3.27 -18.50 -33.21
C TRP A 250 4.27 -19.66 -33.16
N VAL A 251 4.92 -19.85 -32.01
CA VAL A 251 5.85 -20.97 -31.79
C VAL A 251 5.12 -22.31 -31.75
N VAL A 252 4.01 -22.41 -31.02
CA VAL A 252 3.22 -23.66 -30.94
C VAL A 252 2.67 -24.05 -32.30
N ARG A 253 2.19 -23.09 -33.09
CA ARG A 253 1.80 -23.32 -34.49
C ARG A 253 2.92 -23.93 -35.35
N TYR A 254 4.18 -23.64 -35.06
CA TYR A 254 5.29 -24.18 -35.85
C TYR A 254 5.47 -25.69 -35.62
N TRP A 255 5.14 -26.19 -34.43
CA TRP A 255 5.30 -27.60 -34.07
C TRP A 255 3.98 -28.40 -34.12
N GLU A 256 2.86 -27.76 -33.85
CA GLU A 256 1.53 -28.38 -33.91
C GLU A 256 0.88 -28.13 -35.27
N THR A 257 -0.03 -29.03 -35.66
CA THR A 257 -0.79 -28.94 -36.93
C THR A 257 -1.90 -27.89 -36.90
N TRP A 258 -2.05 -27.15 -35.80
CA TRP A 258 -3.13 -26.19 -35.60
C TRP A 258 -2.94 -24.92 -36.41
N THR A 259 -4.06 -24.28 -36.75
CA THR A 259 -4.08 -22.92 -37.25
C THR A 259 -3.59 -21.94 -36.18
N TYR A 260 -3.13 -20.75 -36.59
CA TYR A 260 -2.68 -19.74 -35.64
C TYR A 260 -3.77 -19.33 -34.65
N VAL A 261 -5.01 -19.28 -35.10
CA VAL A 261 -6.16 -18.90 -34.26
C VAL A 261 -6.42 -19.96 -33.21
N GLU A 262 -6.36 -21.24 -33.57
CA GLU A 262 -6.47 -22.37 -32.62
C GLU A 262 -5.29 -22.39 -31.63
N SER A 263 -4.06 -22.15 -32.09
CA SER A 263 -2.90 -22.03 -31.19
C SER A 263 -3.01 -20.84 -30.23
N LEU A 264 -3.53 -19.71 -30.71
CA LEU A 264 -3.77 -18.51 -29.90
C LEU A 264 -4.87 -18.77 -28.88
N TYR A 265 -5.99 -19.34 -29.32
CA TYR A 265 -7.09 -19.75 -28.46
C TYR A 265 -6.61 -20.71 -27.36
N PHE A 266 -5.90 -21.78 -27.74
CA PHE A 266 -5.33 -22.73 -26.79
C PHE A 266 -4.45 -22.02 -25.77
N ILE A 267 -3.41 -21.30 -26.21
CA ILE A 267 -2.45 -20.64 -25.30
C ILE A 267 -3.14 -19.65 -24.36
N PHE A 268 -4.06 -18.80 -24.83
CA PHE A 268 -4.72 -17.83 -23.96
C PHE A 268 -5.64 -18.50 -22.93
N ILE A 269 -6.40 -19.53 -23.34
CA ILE A 269 -7.24 -20.32 -22.43
C ILE A 269 -6.40 -21.09 -21.41
N SER A 270 -5.20 -21.54 -21.78
CA SER A 270 -4.25 -22.19 -20.88
C SER A 270 -3.66 -21.23 -19.83
N ILE A 271 -3.10 -20.10 -20.26
CA ILE A 271 -2.37 -19.18 -19.36
C ILE A 271 -3.31 -18.41 -18.43
N LEU A 272 -4.56 -18.20 -18.86
CA LEU A 272 -5.66 -17.66 -18.03
C LEU A 272 -6.29 -18.73 -17.12
N THR A 273 -5.75 -19.95 -17.12
CA THR A 273 -6.20 -21.09 -16.29
C THR A 273 -7.68 -21.41 -16.45
N VAL A 274 -8.23 -21.29 -17.67
CA VAL A 274 -9.62 -21.66 -17.99
C VAL A 274 -9.69 -23.13 -18.41
N GLY A 275 -8.83 -23.54 -19.35
CA GLY A 275 -8.61 -24.94 -19.72
C GLY A 275 -9.85 -25.72 -20.20
N PHE A 276 -10.48 -25.34 -21.32
CA PHE A 276 -11.65 -26.06 -21.85
C PHE A 276 -11.39 -27.53 -22.25
N GLY A 277 -10.18 -27.84 -22.72
CA GLY A 277 -9.75 -29.20 -23.04
C GLY A 277 -10.35 -29.80 -24.32
N ASP A 278 -10.83 -28.92 -25.18
CA ASP A 278 -11.30 -29.16 -26.54
C ASP A 278 -10.14 -29.40 -27.54
N ILE A 279 -9.01 -28.72 -27.34
CA ILE A 279 -7.77 -28.89 -28.12
C ILE A 279 -6.64 -29.38 -27.20
N ARG A 280 -5.81 -30.32 -27.68
CA ARG A 280 -4.67 -30.88 -26.93
C ARG A 280 -3.42 -31.04 -27.79
N PRO A 281 -2.20 -30.81 -27.25
CA PRO A 281 -0.93 -31.00 -27.96
C PRO A 281 -0.72 -32.45 -28.40
N SER A 282 -0.01 -32.61 -29.52
CA SER A 282 0.38 -33.92 -30.04
C SER A 282 1.41 -34.58 -29.12
N PRO A 283 1.42 -35.92 -28.93
CA PRO A 283 2.30 -36.62 -27.98
C PRO A 283 3.78 -36.25 -28.09
N GLY A 284 4.29 -36.03 -29.31
CA GLY A 284 5.69 -35.65 -29.56
C GLY A 284 6.07 -34.25 -29.06
N ASN A 285 5.11 -33.35 -28.91
CA ASN A 285 5.34 -31.93 -28.64
C ASN A 285 4.83 -31.48 -27.26
N ILE A 286 4.23 -32.37 -26.46
CA ILE A 286 3.63 -32.10 -25.15
C ILE A 286 4.58 -31.30 -24.23
N TRP A 287 5.86 -31.68 -24.16
CA TRP A 287 6.84 -31.03 -23.28
C TRP A 287 7.07 -29.56 -23.62
N VAL A 288 7.12 -29.26 -24.92
CA VAL A 288 7.37 -27.90 -25.41
C VAL A 288 6.15 -27.04 -25.13
N THR A 289 4.96 -27.54 -25.49
CA THR A 289 3.69 -26.86 -25.21
C THR A 289 3.49 -26.64 -23.71
N LEU A 290 3.80 -27.64 -22.87
CA LEU A 290 3.71 -27.54 -21.42
C LEU A 290 4.65 -26.45 -20.85
N ALA A 291 5.88 -26.34 -21.36
CA ALA A 291 6.82 -25.31 -20.91
C ALA A 291 6.31 -23.90 -21.17
N PHE A 292 5.73 -23.64 -22.36
CA PHE A 292 5.11 -22.35 -22.68
C PHE A 292 3.90 -22.07 -21.79
N VAL A 293 3.05 -23.08 -21.55
CA VAL A 293 1.90 -22.90 -20.64
C VAL A 293 2.36 -22.55 -19.22
N VAL A 294 3.37 -23.25 -18.68
CA VAL A 294 3.89 -23.00 -17.32
C VAL A 294 4.48 -21.59 -17.21
N VAL A 295 5.31 -21.17 -18.17
CA VAL A 295 5.87 -19.81 -18.20
C VAL A 295 4.74 -18.78 -18.31
N GLY A 296 3.74 -19.02 -19.15
CA GLY A 296 2.61 -18.12 -19.32
C GLY A 296 1.73 -17.99 -18.07
N VAL A 297 1.53 -19.07 -17.31
CA VAL A 297 0.84 -19.02 -16.01
C VAL A 297 1.64 -18.20 -14.99
N ILE A 298 2.96 -18.36 -14.93
CA ILE A 298 3.84 -17.54 -14.07
C ILE A 298 3.76 -16.05 -14.46
N LEU A 299 3.75 -15.74 -15.75
CA LEU A 299 3.63 -14.36 -16.24
C LEU A 299 2.26 -13.76 -15.94
N THR A 300 1.19 -14.52 -16.13
CA THR A 300 -0.19 -14.07 -15.87
C THR A 300 -0.41 -13.84 -14.38
N THR A 301 0.11 -14.72 -13.52
CA THR A 301 0.06 -14.54 -12.06
C THR A 301 0.87 -13.33 -11.59
N MET A 302 2.04 -13.07 -12.18
CA MET A 302 2.80 -11.83 -11.95
C MET A 302 1.99 -10.59 -12.34
N CYS A 303 1.26 -10.63 -13.45
CA CYS A 303 0.41 -9.52 -13.86
C CYS A 303 -0.77 -9.30 -12.92
N MET A 304 -1.42 -10.38 -12.47
CA MET A 304 -2.48 -10.31 -11.46
C MET A 304 -1.97 -9.76 -10.12
N ASP A 305 -0.76 -10.11 -9.70
CA ASP A 305 -0.12 -9.56 -8.49
C ASP A 305 0.15 -8.05 -8.61
N VAL A 306 0.69 -7.59 -9.74
CA VAL A 306 0.92 -6.16 -10.00
C VAL A 306 -0.39 -5.38 -10.03
N VAL A 307 -1.38 -5.85 -10.80
CA VAL A 307 -2.72 -5.25 -10.91
C VAL A 307 -3.41 -5.26 -9.53
N GLY A 308 -3.31 -6.37 -8.80
CA GLY A 308 -3.84 -6.52 -7.45
C GLY A 308 -3.29 -5.46 -6.50
N ARG A 309 -1.96 -5.32 -6.43
CA ARG A 309 -1.31 -4.28 -5.60
C ARG A 309 -1.73 -2.86 -6.00
N MET A 310 -1.97 -2.62 -7.29
CA MET A 310 -2.39 -1.31 -7.80
C MET A 310 -3.85 -0.99 -7.46
N TYR A 311 -4.78 -1.92 -7.65
CA TYR A 311 -6.21 -1.65 -7.56
C TYR A 311 -6.83 -1.98 -6.20
N LEU A 312 -6.35 -2.98 -5.44
CA LEU A 312 -6.90 -3.28 -4.11
C LEU A 312 -6.74 -2.08 -3.15
N LYS A 313 -5.59 -1.41 -3.21
CA LYS A 313 -5.36 -0.19 -2.41
C LYS A 313 -6.25 0.96 -2.85
N GLU A 314 -6.44 1.15 -4.15
CA GLU A 314 -7.30 2.20 -4.70
C GLU A 314 -8.78 1.94 -4.41
N ILE A 315 -9.27 0.71 -4.55
CA ILE A 315 -10.65 0.32 -4.21
C ILE A 315 -10.90 0.51 -2.72
N HIS A 316 -9.97 0.07 -1.86
CA HIS A 316 -10.07 0.27 -0.42
C HIS A 316 -9.95 1.76 -0.02
N TYR A 317 -9.15 2.53 -0.74
CA TYR A 317 -9.03 3.98 -0.57
C TYR A 317 -10.31 4.71 -1.01
N LEU A 318 -10.86 4.36 -2.16
CA LEU A 318 -12.11 4.90 -2.72
C LEU A 318 -13.28 4.58 -1.78
N GLY A 319 -13.37 3.33 -1.29
CA GLY A 319 -14.37 2.90 -0.31
C GLY A 319 -14.27 3.64 1.03
N ARG A 320 -13.05 3.93 1.52
CA ARG A 320 -12.86 4.76 2.73
C ARG A 320 -13.16 6.24 2.49
N LYS A 321 -12.96 6.75 1.26
CA LYS A 321 -13.16 8.16 0.88
C LYS A 321 -14.58 8.55 0.51
N LEU A 322 -15.39 7.61 0.02
CA LEU A 322 -16.83 7.79 -0.20
C LEU A 322 -17.61 8.08 1.10
N LYS A 323 -16.96 8.02 2.27
CA LYS A 323 -17.46 8.53 3.55
C LYS A 323 -17.60 10.05 3.61
N SER A 324 -17.00 10.82 2.69
CA SER A 324 -17.15 12.27 2.62
C SER A 324 -18.21 12.65 1.59
N ASN A 325 -19.29 13.31 2.02
CA ASN A 325 -20.46 13.68 1.19
C ASN A 325 -20.17 14.66 0.03
N ASN A 326 -18.92 15.00 -0.28
CA ASN A 326 -18.59 16.05 -1.27
C ASN A 326 -17.85 15.49 -2.51
N PRO A 327 -18.47 15.49 -3.70
CA PRO A 327 -17.90 14.93 -4.93
C PRO A 327 -16.62 15.65 -5.41
N PHE A 328 -16.42 16.90 -4.98
CA PHE A 328 -15.24 17.71 -5.33
C PHE A 328 -14.04 17.55 -4.39
N TYR A 329 -14.16 16.70 -3.37
CA TYR A 329 -13.08 16.47 -2.41
C TYR A 329 -11.80 15.94 -3.09
N LEU A 330 -11.94 15.07 -4.10
CA LEU A 330 -10.81 14.51 -4.87
C LEU A 330 -10.04 15.59 -5.63
N LEU A 331 -10.73 16.53 -6.27
CA LEU A 331 -10.12 17.67 -6.96
C LEU A 331 -9.42 18.62 -5.98
N ARG A 332 -10.02 18.88 -4.81
CA ARG A 332 -9.41 19.71 -3.76
C ARG A 332 -8.17 19.04 -3.15
N GLU A 333 -8.22 17.74 -2.89
CA GLU A 333 -7.09 17.01 -2.31
C GLU A 333 -5.97 16.76 -3.32
N ALA A 334 -6.29 16.48 -4.58
CA ALA A 334 -5.29 16.38 -5.66
C ALA A 334 -4.61 17.73 -5.92
N LYS A 335 -5.39 18.83 -5.92
CA LYS A 335 -4.85 20.21 -6.01
C LYS A 335 -4.04 20.57 -4.76
N ALA A 336 -4.44 20.11 -3.57
CA ALA A 336 -3.70 20.27 -2.33
C ALA A 336 -2.42 19.43 -2.30
N ARG A 337 -2.41 18.21 -2.84
CA ARG A 337 -1.20 17.37 -2.97
C ARG A 337 -0.22 17.93 -3.97
N ARG A 338 -0.69 18.43 -5.13
CA ARG A 338 0.17 19.17 -6.07
C ARG A 338 0.73 20.44 -5.41
N ARG A 339 -0.05 21.15 -4.60
CA ARG A 339 0.43 22.29 -3.80
C ARG A 339 1.42 21.88 -2.72
N ARG A 340 1.21 20.77 -2.00
CA ARG A 340 2.12 20.24 -0.99
C ARG A 340 3.41 19.70 -1.60
N ALA A 341 3.37 19.06 -2.77
CA ALA A 341 4.55 18.59 -3.49
C ALA A 341 5.34 19.76 -4.10
N ALA A 342 4.65 20.74 -4.68
CA ALA A 342 5.28 21.99 -5.12
C ALA A 342 5.87 22.78 -3.94
N MET A 343 5.18 22.81 -2.80
CA MET A 343 5.64 23.47 -1.59
C MET A 343 6.74 22.69 -0.87
N ALA A 344 6.77 21.36 -0.97
CA ALA A 344 7.84 20.50 -0.47
C ALA A 344 9.10 20.61 -1.34
N SER A 345 8.95 20.70 -2.66
CA SER A 345 10.06 21.01 -3.58
C SER A 345 10.61 22.42 -3.34
N LEU A 346 9.72 23.39 -3.10
CA LEU A 346 10.09 24.76 -2.76
C LEU A 346 10.72 24.83 -1.35
N LEU A 347 10.20 24.08 -0.38
CA LEU A 347 10.77 23.93 0.97
C LEU A 347 12.09 23.17 0.96
N ALA A 348 12.31 22.20 0.07
CA ALA A 348 13.57 21.48 -0.08
C ALA A 348 14.64 22.33 -0.79
N GLN A 349 14.27 23.13 -1.78
CA GLN A 349 15.14 24.15 -2.38
C GLN A 349 15.43 25.30 -1.41
N LEU A 350 14.48 25.64 -0.53
CA LEU A 350 14.69 26.56 0.59
C LEU A 350 15.53 25.91 1.69
N ALA A 351 15.39 24.60 1.97
CA ALA A 351 16.14 23.83 2.97
C ALA A 351 17.62 23.67 2.60
N LYS A 352 17.97 23.49 1.32
CA LYS A 352 19.36 23.56 0.84
C LYS A 352 20.02 24.93 1.11
N GLY A 353 19.24 25.97 1.38
CA GLY A 353 19.70 27.30 1.79
C GLY A 353 19.27 27.74 3.19
N MET A 354 18.64 26.86 3.97
CA MET A 354 18.12 27.17 5.30
C MET A 354 18.81 26.26 6.32
N ILE A 355 19.84 26.83 6.92
CA ILE A 355 20.12 26.78 8.36
C ILE A 355 19.19 25.81 9.11
N PHE A 356 19.63 24.56 9.25
CA PHE A 356 19.14 23.71 10.33
C PHE A 356 19.69 24.31 11.62
N ALA A 357 18.90 25.16 12.27
CA ALA A 357 19.14 25.51 13.66
C ALA A 357 18.95 24.22 14.47
N HIS A 358 19.98 23.88 15.25
CA HIS A 358 19.91 22.89 16.30
C HIS A 358 18.62 23.05 17.11
N LYS A 359 18.03 21.90 17.46
CA LYS A 359 16.68 21.70 18.00
C LYS A 359 16.34 22.50 19.27
N ASP A 360 17.29 23.20 19.89
CA ASP A 360 17.18 23.63 21.29
C ASP A 360 17.51 25.11 21.60
N TYR A 361 17.63 26.06 20.65
CA TYR A 361 18.16 27.41 21.00
C TYR A 361 17.50 28.69 20.41
N ASN A 362 16.25 28.64 19.91
CA ASN A 362 15.48 29.89 19.71
C ASN A 362 14.79 30.32 21.02
N ASP A 363 15.61 30.76 21.98
CA ASP A 363 15.13 31.44 23.19
C ASP A 363 14.61 32.82 22.80
N THR A 364 13.29 32.98 22.92
CA THR A 364 12.61 34.26 22.73
C THR A 364 12.04 34.69 24.06
N SER A 365 12.44 35.87 24.52
CA SER A 365 11.81 36.52 25.65
C SER A 365 10.84 37.59 25.17
N ALA A 366 10.23 38.31 26.10
CA ALA A 366 9.36 39.44 25.79
C ALA A 366 10.10 40.70 25.29
N TYR A 367 11.43 40.73 25.34
CA TYR A 367 12.24 41.89 24.93
C TYR A 367 13.50 41.53 24.13
N SER A 368 13.84 40.24 24.05
CA SER A 368 14.99 39.74 23.31
C SER A 368 14.64 38.55 22.43
N VAL A 369 15.33 38.44 21.30
CA VAL A 369 15.27 37.30 20.39
C VAL A 369 16.69 36.84 20.13
N ARG A 370 17.02 35.62 20.56
CA ARG A 370 18.30 35.00 20.21
C ARG A 370 18.17 34.26 18.88
N LEU A 371 19.07 34.57 17.95
CA LEU A 371 19.15 33.94 16.64
C LEU A 371 20.46 33.16 16.55
N ALA A 372 20.39 31.95 16.02
CA ALA A 372 21.54 31.11 15.74
C ALA A 372 21.44 30.56 14.31
N TRP A 373 22.57 30.48 13.61
CA TRP A 373 22.65 29.89 12.28
C TRP A 373 23.81 28.92 12.12
N ALA A 374 23.73 28.08 11.09
CA ALA A 374 24.78 27.13 10.79
C ALA A 374 26.04 27.87 10.30
N PRO A 375 27.25 27.41 10.68
CA PRO A 375 28.48 27.97 10.16
C PRO A 375 28.55 27.80 8.63
N PRO A 376 29.21 28.73 7.92
CA PRO A 376 29.33 28.69 6.48
C PRO A 376 30.21 27.51 6.05
N PHE A 377 29.92 26.90 4.90
CA PHE A 377 30.81 25.90 4.29
C PHE A 377 32.09 26.52 3.69
N SER A 378 32.12 27.84 3.51
CA SER A 378 33.25 28.56 2.92
C SER A 378 34.30 28.91 3.98
N PRO A 379 35.60 28.65 3.75
CA PRO A 379 36.69 28.94 4.70
C PRO A 379 37.13 30.42 4.71
N ASP A 380 36.26 31.36 4.32
CA ASP A 380 36.67 32.76 4.20
C ASP A 380 36.74 33.45 5.57
N PRO A 381 37.92 33.92 6.02
CA PRO A 381 38.10 34.51 7.35
C PRO A 381 37.42 35.88 7.53
N ASP A 382 37.06 36.57 6.44
CA ASP A 382 36.45 37.91 6.49
C ASP A 382 34.90 37.89 6.42
N LEU A 383 34.28 36.71 6.56
CA LEU A 383 32.83 36.58 6.50
C LEU A 383 32.15 37.22 7.71
N THR A 384 31.23 38.14 7.43
CA THR A 384 30.40 38.83 8.44
C THR A 384 28.92 38.68 8.11
N TYR A 385 28.03 38.85 9.08
CA TYR A 385 26.59 38.74 8.86
C TYR A 385 25.88 40.07 9.12
N ASN A 386 24.96 40.42 8.21
CA ASN A 386 24.03 41.54 8.36
C ASN A 386 22.63 40.98 8.61
N ILE A 387 21.93 41.54 9.60
CA ILE A 387 20.58 41.12 9.98
C ILE A 387 19.66 42.34 9.92
N ARG A 388 18.63 42.25 9.07
CA ARG A 388 17.57 43.25 8.96
C ARG A 388 16.29 42.67 9.55
N TYR A 389 15.55 43.42 10.35
CA TYR A 389 14.32 42.92 10.95
C TYR A 389 13.22 43.98 11.02
N ARG A 390 11.96 43.53 10.93
CA ARG A 390 10.76 44.38 10.96
C ARG A 390 9.55 43.63 11.51
N LEU A 391 8.51 44.37 11.90
CA LEU A 391 7.21 43.83 12.24
C LEU A 391 6.51 43.33 10.97
N LYS A 392 6.10 42.06 10.95
CA LYS A 392 5.59 41.41 9.73
C LYS A 392 4.22 41.91 9.27
N HIS A 393 3.35 42.29 10.21
CA HIS A 393 1.99 42.76 9.91
C HIS A 393 1.86 44.26 9.65
N ASN A 394 2.96 45.01 9.74
CA ASN A 394 2.96 46.44 9.50
C ASN A 394 3.87 46.73 8.29
N GLU A 395 3.27 46.98 7.12
CA GLU A 395 4.01 47.23 5.88
C GLU A 395 4.84 48.51 5.94
N ASP A 396 4.44 49.48 6.77
CA ASP A 396 5.14 50.74 7.03
C ASP A 396 6.17 50.64 8.18
N ALA A 397 6.42 49.44 8.72
CA ALA A 397 7.35 49.28 9.84
C ALA A 397 8.80 49.60 9.44
N LYS A 398 9.43 50.50 10.21
CA LYS A 398 10.85 50.86 10.04
C LYS A 398 11.73 49.61 10.17
N VAL A 399 12.43 49.27 9.08
CA VAL A 399 13.40 48.18 9.05
C VAL A 399 14.60 48.55 9.93
N ARG A 400 14.88 47.74 10.95
CA ARG A 400 16.06 47.86 11.81
C ARG A 400 17.17 46.96 11.26
N GLU A 401 18.43 47.40 11.35
CA GLU A 401 19.57 46.67 10.77
C GLU A 401 20.74 46.57 11.77
N LEU A 402 21.33 45.38 11.85
CA LEU A 402 22.58 45.08 12.54
C LEU A 402 23.59 44.61 11.49
N ARG A 403 24.78 45.22 11.45
CA ARG A 403 25.82 44.90 10.44
C ARG A 403 27.09 44.38 11.10
N GLY A 404 27.84 43.56 10.38
CA GLY A 404 29.21 43.16 10.75
C GLY A 404 29.30 42.13 11.87
N ILE A 405 28.28 41.29 12.06
CA ILE A 405 28.27 40.28 13.12
C ILE A 405 29.27 39.18 12.77
N LYS A 406 30.22 38.94 13.68
CA LYS A 406 31.19 37.83 13.60
C LYS A 406 30.70 36.66 14.45
N GLY A 407 30.74 35.45 13.89
CA GLY A 407 30.19 34.25 14.52
C GLY A 407 28.84 33.83 13.94
N ASN A 408 28.17 32.92 14.63
CA ASN A 408 26.97 32.24 14.16
C ASN A 408 25.75 32.41 15.08
N THR A 409 25.87 33.27 16.10
CA THR A 409 24.80 33.57 17.04
C THR A 409 24.74 35.08 17.31
N VAL A 410 23.54 35.61 17.53
CA VAL A 410 23.32 36.98 17.98
C VAL A 410 22.10 37.05 18.89
N GLU A 411 22.13 37.94 19.86
CA GLU A 411 20.95 38.28 20.66
C GLU A 411 20.49 39.69 20.33
N ILE A 412 19.25 39.81 19.83
CA ILE A 412 18.63 41.07 19.46
C ILE A 412 17.79 41.55 20.63
N MET A 413 18.16 42.68 21.21
CA MET A 413 17.49 43.30 22.36
C MET A 413 16.51 44.39 21.92
N SER A 414 15.60 44.79 22.83
CA SER A 414 14.62 45.87 22.63
C SER A 414 13.61 45.61 21.50
N VAL A 415 13.15 44.36 21.43
CA VAL A 415 12.10 43.90 20.52
C VAL A 415 10.74 44.10 21.19
N ASP A 416 9.71 44.45 20.43
CA ASP A 416 8.35 44.64 20.96
C ASP A 416 7.77 43.29 21.39
N SER A 417 7.10 43.24 22.52
CA SER A 417 6.52 41.99 23.06
C SER A 417 5.25 41.58 22.33
N CYS A 418 4.89 40.29 22.38
CA CYS A 418 3.68 39.74 21.75
C CYS A 418 3.54 40.15 20.27
N SER A 419 4.67 40.23 19.56
CA SER A 419 4.73 40.79 18.21
C SER A 419 5.43 39.83 17.26
N LEU A 420 4.95 39.79 16.01
CA LEU A 420 5.49 38.94 14.97
C LEU A 420 6.58 39.67 14.17
N TYR A 421 7.81 39.20 14.29
CA TYR A 421 8.95 39.75 13.56
C TYR A 421 9.34 38.88 12.37
N GLU A 422 9.76 39.55 11.30
CA GLU A 422 10.47 38.96 10.16
C GLU A 422 11.93 39.40 10.25
N PHE A 423 12.83 38.42 10.37
CA PHE A 423 14.28 38.58 10.37
C PHE A 423 14.83 38.14 9.01
N ARG A 424 15.74 38.95 8.46
CA ARG A 424 16.41 38.75 7.18
C ARG A 424 17.92 38.72 7.44
N ILE A 425 18.54 37.56 7.27
CA ILE A 425 19.97 37.34 7.51
C ILE A 425 20.69 37.23 6.16
N THR A 426 21.77 37.98 5.98
CA THR A 426 22.64 37.96 4.78
C THR A 426 24.09 37.85 5.19
N ALA A 427 24.85 36.96 4.55
CA ALA A 427 26.29 36.89 4.71
C ALA A 427 26.94 37.96 3.81
N HIS A 428 27.97 38.63 4.32
CA HIS A 428 28.68 39.70 3.66
C HIS A 428 30.17 39.36 3.64
N ASN A 429 30.76 39.45 2.45
CA ASN A 429 32.18 39.24 2.20
C ASN A 429 32.69 40.29 1.20
N LYS A 430 34.00 40.30 0.90
CA LYS A 430 34.64 41.19 -0.08
C LYS A 430 33.99 41.19 -1.48
N PHE A 431 33.25 40.13 -1.82
CA PHE A 431 32.56 39.98 -3.11
C PHE A 431 31.09 40.45 -3.10
N GLY A 432 30.54 40.86 -1.94
CA GLY A 432 29.17 41.38 -1.81
C GLY A 432 28.30 40.65 -0.77
N GLU A 433 27.00 40.98 -0.75
CA GLU A 433 25.99 40.33 0.10
C GLU A 433 25.42 39.07 -0.56
N SER A 434 25.21 38.02 0.23
CA SER A 434 24.55 36.79 -0.20
C SER A 434 23.04 36.99 -0.41
N LYS A 435 22.40 35.98 -1.02
CA LYS A 435 20.95 35.86 -0.96
C LYS A 435 20.50 35.79 0.50
N ALA A 436 19.41 36.46 0.82
CA ALA A 436 18.92 36.59 2.18
C ALA A 436 18.09 35.39 2.62
N VAL A 437 18.28 34.97 3.87
CA VAL A 437 17.47 33.97 4.55
C VAL A 437 16.45 34.68 5.43
N TYR A 438 15.19 34.21 5.40
CA TYR A 438 14.09 34.79 6.16
C TYR A 438 13.70 33.86 7.32
N LEU A 439 13.50 34.44 8.51
CA LEU A 439 12.99 33.76 9.69
C LEU A 439 11.84 34.59 10.25
N VAL A 440 10.76 33.93 10.67
CA VAL A 440 9.62 34.60 11.29
C VAL A 440 9.44 34.05 12.69
N GLN A 441 9.38 34.94 13.68
CA GLN A 441 9.36 34.56 15.10
C GLN A 441 8.44 35.49 15.90
N TYR A 442 7.65 34.90 16.81
CA TYR A 442 6.88 35.64 17.80
C TYR A 442 7.72 35.92 19.04
N THR A 443 7.63 37.13 19.58
CA THR A 443 8.09 37.46 20.93
C THR A 443 7.05 37.11 21.98
N GLU A 444 7.51 36.76 23.18
CA GLU A 444 6.60 36.43 24.28
C GLU A 444 5.90 37.69 24.82
N PRO A 445 4.70 37.57 25.42
CA PRO A 445 4.06 38.68 26.12
C PRO A 445 4.85 39.15 27.35
N GLN A 446 4.94 40.46 27.61
CA GLN A 446 5.66 41.01 28.79
C GLN A 446 5.08 40.58 30.14
N LEU A 447 3.80 40.18 30.17
CA LEU A 447 3.08 39.80 31.37
C LEU A 447 3.05 38.27 31.58
N SER A 448 3.45 37.46 30.58
CA SER A 448 3.48 36.01 30.72
C SER A 448 4.76 35.57 31.44
N PRO A 449 4.75 34.41 32.12
CA PRO A 449 5.98 33.75 32.58
C PRO A 449 6.95 33.56 31.41
N GLN A 450 8.24 33.75 31.67
CA GLN A 450 9.30 33.69 30.66
C GLN A 450 10.11 32.40 30.82
N HIS A 451 10.76 31.96 29.75
CA HIS A 451 11.71 30.84 29.76
C HIS A 451 11.17 29.59 30.49
N ILE A 452 10.01 29.10 30.04
CA ILE A 452 9.46 27.85 30.55
C ILE A 452 10.34 26.68 30.09
N LEU A 453 11.01 26.03 31.03
CA LEU A 453 11.92 24.93 30.81
C LEU A 453 11.37 23.66 31.44
N ALA A 454 11.72 22.52 30.85
CA ALA A 454 11.42 21.23 31.41
C ALA A 454 12.68 20.41 31.62
N THR A 455 12.90 20.04 32.88
CA THR A 455 13.94 19.13 33.32
C THR A 455 13.30 17.76 33.53
N ARG A 456 13.82 16.75 32.84
CA ARG A 456 13.38 15.35 33.07
C ARG A 456 14.08 14.84 34.32
N LEU A 457 13.33 14.41 35.32
CA LEU A 457 13.86 13.81 36.54
C LEU A 457 13.98 12.28 36.37
N ASN A 458 12.90 11.61 35.94
CA ASN A 458 12.90 10.21 35.53
C ASN A 458 12.09 10.02 34.22
N ALA A 459 11.96 8.78 33.74
CA ALA A 459 11.25 8.45 32.50
C ALA A 459 9.76 8.87 32.46
N ASN A 460 9.12 8.99 33.63
CA ASN A 460 7.72 9.42 33.81
C ASN A 460 7.56 10.68 34.67
N THR A 461 8.65 11.34 35.08
CA THR A 461 8.61 12.52 35.95
C THR A 461 9.27 13.71 35.26
N ILE A 462 8.47 14.75 35.02
CA ILE A 462 8.95 16.01 34.44
C ILE A 462 8.82 17.12 35.48
N GLU A 463 9.88 17.88 35.64
CA GLU A 463 9.90 19.12 36.41
C GLU A 463 9.83 20.30 35.44
N LEU A 464 8.91 21.22 35.69
CA LEU A 464 8.82 22.48 34.97
C LEU A 464 9.36 23.61 35.84
N THR A 465 10.15 24.47 35.24
CA THR A 465 10.67 25.71 35.85
C THR A 465 10.42 26.89 34.93
N TRP A 466 10.17 28.08 35.49
CA TRP A 466 9.98 29.30 34.70
C TRP A 466 10.44 30.54 35.46
N GLU A 467 10.70 31.60 34.71
CA GLU A 467 11.01 32.92 35.23
C GLU A 467 9.73 33.78 35.37
N PRO A 468 9.69 34.70 36.34
CA PRO A 468 8.54 35.58 36.51
C PRO A 468 8.34 36.50 35.31
N PRO A 469 7.13 37.03 35.11
CA PRO A 469 6.85 38.01 34.08
C PRO A 469 7.79 39.22 34.14
N TYR A 470 8.19 39.72 32.96
CA TYR A 470 9.05 40.90 32.87
C TYR A 470 8.38 42.16 33.46
N LYS A 471 7.09 42.37 33.19
CA LYS A 471 6.28 43.41 33.83
C LYS A 471 5.43 42.85 34.96
N LYS A 472 5.24 43.62 36.03
CA LYS A 472 4.45 43.24 37.22
C LYS A 472 4.98 42.03 38.00
N SER A 473 6.29 41.74 37.93
CA SER A 473 6.93 40.62 38.65
C SER A 473 6.62 40.61 40.16
N HIS A 474 6.68 41.76 40.83
CA HIS A 474 6.41 41.90 42.27
C HIS A 474 4.92 41.82 42.65
N GLU A 475 4.03 41.84 41.66
CA GLU A 475 2.57 41.74 41.85
C GLU A 475 2.03 40.34 41.61
N VAL A 476 2.87 39.35 41.30
CA VAL A 476 2.43 37.96 41.12
C VAL A 476 2.03 37.35 42.47
N LYS A 477 0.81 36.80 42.55
CA LYS A 477 0.28 36.05 43.69
C LYS A 477 0.66 34.57 43.60
N ASN A 478 0.36 33.95 42.46
CA ASN A 478 0.67 32.56 42.14
C ASN A 478 0.64 32.32 40.62
N TYR A 479 1.00 31.13 40.18
CA TYR A 479 0.95 30.73 38.77
C TYR A 479 -0.13 29.67 38.55
N VAL A 480 -0.59 29.54 37.31
CA VAL A 480 -1.43 28.41 36.89
C VAL A 480 -0.79 27.77 35.68
N VAL A 481 -0.45 26.49 35.79
CA VAL A 481 0.10 25.69 34.69
C VAL A 481 -1.04 24.92 34.04
N TYR A 482 -1.11 25.04 32.71
CA TYR A 482 -2.01 24.31 31.85
C TYR A 482 -1.25 23.17 31.19
N PHE A 483 -1.84 21.99 31.14
CA PHE A 483 -1.27 20.87 30.39
C PHE A 483 -2.32 20.02 29.68
N THR A 484 -1.91 19.36 28.60
CA THR A 484 -2.77 18.46 27.82
C THR A 484 -1.96 17.35 27.14
N GLU A 485 -2.62 16.20 26.96
CA GLU A 485 -2.15 15.07 26.14
C GLU A 485 -2.57 15.20 24.67
N ASN A 486 -3.55 16.07 24.36
CA ASN A 486 -4.10 16.24 23.03
C ASN A 486 -3.75 17.63 22.48
N PRO A 487 -2.88 17.73 21.46
CA PRO A 487 -2.45 19.01 20.89
C PRO A 487 -3.56 19.77 20.17
N ASN A 488 -4.65 19.10 19.79
CA ASN A 488 -5.80 19.71 19.12
C ASN A 488 -6.91 20.12 20.10
N ALA A 489 -6.75 19.84 21.40
CA ALA A 489 -7.73 20.23 22.41
C ALA A 489 -7.75 21.75 22.60
N SER A 490 -8.96 22.28 22.74
CA SER A 490 -9.16 23.70 23.03
C SER A 490 -8.62 24.04 24.42
N LEU A 491 -8.12 25.26 24.64
CA LEU A 491 -7.52 25.67 25.93
C LEU A 491 -8.46 25.48 27.14
N SER A 492 -9.77 25.50 26.92
CA SER A 492 -10.79 25.20 27.93
C SER A 492 -10.71 23.79 28.48
N GLU A 493 -10.29 22.83 27.65
CA GLU A 493 -10.21 21.40 27.96
C GLU A 493 -8.86 21.01 28.60
N TRP A 494 -7.91 21.94 28.68
CA TRP A 494 -6.61 21.69 29.29
C TRP A 494 -6.74 21.62 30.80
N GLU A 495 -6.03 20.69 31.41
CA GLU A 495 -5.96 20.54 32.86
C GLU A 495 -5.17 21.72 33.46
N LYS A 496 -5.60 22.20 34.64
CA LYS A 496 -5.09 23.45 35.23
C LYS A 496 -4.65 23.19 36.66
N ILE A 497 -3.39 23.51 36.96
CA ILE A 497 -2.82 23.32 38.29
C ILE A 497 -2.36 24.68 38.82
N PRO A 498 -2.89 25.15 39.96
CA PRO A 498 -2.35 26.32 40.64
C PRO A 498 -1.04 25.97 41.32
N VAL A 499 -0.01 26.78 41.09
CA VAL A 499 1.35 26.59 41.60
C VAL A 499 1.78 27.83 42.39
N ASN A 500 2.11 27.63 43.67
CA ASN A 500 2.63 28.66 44.55
C ASN A 500 4.17 28.59 44.53
N GLY A 501 4.77 29.10 43.45
CA GLY A 501 6.22 29.03 43.24
C GLY A 501 6.58 29.16 41.77
N ARG A 502 7.87 28.97 41.44
CA ARG A 502 8.42 29.04 40.07
C ARG A 502 8.74 27.67 39.48
N ARG A 503 8.30 26.61 40.17
CA ARG A 503 8.66 25.22 39.91
C ARG A 503 7.46 24.33 40.24
N VAL A 504 7.23 23.30 39.43
CA VAL A 504 6.26 22.24 39.70
C VAL A 504 6.78 20.92 39.13
N VAL A 505 6.50 19.82 39.83
CA VAL A 505 6.86 18.47 39.39
C VAL A 505 5.58 17.72 39.03
N PHE A 506 5.60 17.08 37.86
CA PHE A 506 4.55 16.21 37.35
C PHE A 506 4.98 14.75 37.51
N PRO A 507 4.56 14.06 38.59
CA PRO A 507 4.79 12.63 38.73
C PRO A 507 3.86 11.79 37.85
N ASP A 508 4.31 10.58 37.54
CA ASP A 508 3.52 9.51 36.91
C ASP A 508 2.88 9.85 35.55
N LEU A 509 3.61 10.59 34.71
CA LEU A 509 3.21 10.80 33.31
C LEU A 509 3.26 9.49 32.52
N ARG A 510 2.42 9.36 31.49
CA ARG A 510 2.45 8.18 30.62
C ARG A 510 3.78 8.08 29.90
N PHE A 511 4.35 6.89 29.82
CA PHE A 511 5.58 6.62 29.07
C PHE A 511 5.36 6.75 27.56
N ASP A 512 6.42 7.15 26.84
CA ASP A 512 6.43 7.34 25.37
C ASP A 512 5.30 8.22 24.82
N TRP A 513 4.84 9.20 25.61
CA TRP A 513 3.68 10.04 25.31
C TRP A 513 4.05 11.51 25.17
N PHE A 514 3.25 12.26 24.42
CA PHE A 514 3.47 13.69 24.20
C PHE A 514 2.58 14.52 25.12
N TYR A 515 3.20 15.50 25.78
CA TYR A 515 2.54 16.46 26.63
C TYR A 515 2.86 17.88 26.16
N MET A 516 1.86 18.76 26.26
CA MET A 516 2.01 20.19 26.06
C MET A 516 1.80 20.91 27.38
N PHE A 517 2.69 21.84 27.70
CA PHE A 517 2.63 22.66 28.90
C PHE A 517 2.64 24.15 28.57
N SER A 518 1.91 24.95 29.33
CA SER A 518 1.95 26.41 29.25
C SER A 518 1.58 27.02 30.60
N ALA A 519 2.11 28.18 30.95
CA ALA A 519 1.87 28.81 32.24
C ALA A 519 1.29 30.22 32.12
N THR A 520 0.48 30.63 33.09
CA THR A 520 0.03 32.01 33.29
C THR A 520 0.39 32.48 34.70
N ALA A 521 0.61 33.79 34.87
CA ALA A 521 0.75 34.42 36.16
C ALA A 521 -0.61 34.99 36.61
N VAL A 522 -0.94 34.81 37.89
CA VAL A 522 -2.09 35.43 38.53
C VAL A 522 -1.57 36.56 39.40
N PHE A 523 -2.00 37.78 39.12
CA PHE A 523 -1.57 38.95 39.87
C PHE A 523 -2.40 39.13 41.16
N LYS A 524 -1.92 39.97 42.08
CA LYS A 524 -2.59 40.28 43.36
C LYS A 524 -3.99 40.89 43.20
N ASP A 525 -4.25 41.55 42.06
CA ASP A 525 -5.55 42.09 41.65
C ASP A 525 -6.53 41.01 41.14
N GLY A 526 -6.09 39.75 41.06
CA GLY A 526 -6.88 38.61 40.57
C GLY A 526 -6.89 38.45 39.05
N GLN A 527 -6.26 39.36 38.28
CA GLN A 527 -6.15 39.24 36.83
C GLN A 527 -5.12 38.18 36.44
N ARG A 528 -5.37 37.48 35.33
CA ARG A 528 -4.45 36.49 34.76
C ARG A 528 -3.70 37.08 33.59
N SER A 529 -2.42 36.75 33.47
CA SER A 529 -1.62 37.15 32.32
C SER A 529 -1.91 36.28 31.09
N PRO A 530 -1.49 36.72 29.89
CA PRO A 530 -1.44 35.86 28.72
C PRO A 530 -0.62 34.58 28.99
N LEU A 531 -0.90 33.52 28.23
CA LEU A 531 -0.16 32.27 28.34
C LEU A 531 1.29 32.43 27.85
N SER A 532 2.21 31.73 28.52
CA SER A 532 3.57 31.54 28.04
C SER A 532 3.58 30.72 26.75
N ARG A 533 4.73 30.70 26.06
CA ARG A 533 4.97 29.78 24.97
C ARG A 533 4.65 28.33 25.39
N ALA A 534 4.00 27.59 24.50
CA ALA A 534 3.69 26.19 24.74
C ALA A 534 4.96 25.34 24.59
N LEU A 535 5.29 24.59 25.64
CA LEU A 535 6.40 23.66 25.69
C LEU A 535 5.89 22.26 25.34
N PHE A 536 6.51 21.64 24.33
CA PHE A 536 6.16 20.30 23.86
C PHE A 536 7.21 19.32 24.34
N ILE A 537 6.80 18.29 25.07
CA ILE A 537 7.72 17.31 25.65
C ILE A 537 7.21 15.91 25.39
N LYS A 538 8.14 15.01 25.09
CA LYS A 538 7.87 13.58 25.01
C LYS A 538 8.51 12.89 26.23
N THR A 539 7.75 12.02 26.90
CA THR A 539 8.26 11.14 27.96
C THR A 539 9.01 9.94 27.36
N ASP A 540 9.88 9.33 28.15
CA ASP A 540 10.73 8.24 27.67
C ASP A 540 9.98 6.90 27.63
N LYS A 541 10.51 5.96 26.84
CA LYS A 541 10.03 4.57 26.82
C LYS A 541 10.48 3.84 28.08
N ILE A 542 9.68 2.88 28.54
CA ILE A 542 10.10 1.94 29.58
C ILE A 542 11.18 1.02 28.98
N GLU A 543 12.43 1.18 29.39
CA GLU A 543 13.51 0.26 29.05
C GLU A 543 13.72 -0.76 30.18
N PHE A 544 13.22 -1.98 29.99
CA PHE A 544 13.51 -3.10 30.89
C PHE A 544 14.96 -3.58 30.69
N HIS A 545 15.88 -3.05 31.48
CA HIS A 545 17.23 -3.62 31.57
C HIS A 545 17.17 -4.95 32.33
N LYS A 546 17.65 -6.02 31.69
CA LYS A 546 17.49 -7.42 32.14
C LYS A 546 18.23 -7.81 33.43
N HIS A 547 18.81 -6.85 34.15
CA HIS A 547 19.49 -7.09 35.42
C HIS A 547 18.99 -6.11 36.48
N CYS A 548 18.69 -6.69 37.65
CA CYS A 548 18.33 -6.08 38.95
C CYS A 548 16.84 -6.15 39.32
N VAL A 549 16.40 -7.35 39.71
CA VAL A 549 15.39 -7.49 40.78
C VAL A 549 16.14 -7.37 42.09
N GLY A 550 16.13 -6.18 42.70
CA GLY A 550 16.78 -5.93 44.00
C GLY A 550 17.06 -4.45 44.22
N HIS A 551 16.32 -3.84 45.15
CA HIS A 551 16.39 -2.45 45.60
C HIS A 551 16.11 -1.39 44.53
N SER A 552 14.89 -0.86 44.56
CA SER A 552 14.48 0.30 43.79
C SER A 552 15.18 1.55 44.33
N LYS A 553 16.14 2.10 43.57
CA LYS A 553 16.71 3.45 43.81
C LYS A 553 15.64 4.54 43.91
N THR A 554 14.41 4.28 43.44
CA THR A 554 13.29 5.21 43.54
C THR A 554 12.84 5.44 44.99
N ILE A 555 12.98 4.44 45.86
CA ILE A 555 12.63 4.56 47.29
C ILE A 555 13.67 5.43 48.01
N ASP A 556 14.97 5.20 47.78
CA ASP A 556 16.05 6.00 48.39
C ASP A 556 16.00 7.48 47.96
N VAL A 557 15.55 7.76 46.73
CA VAL A 557 15.37 9.14 46.24
C VAL A 557 14.13 9.79 46.86
N MET A 558 13.02 9.06 47.03
CA MET A 558 11.82 9.57 47.71
C MET A 558 12.07 9.83 49.20
N ASP A 559 12.80 8.95 49.89
CA ASP A 559 13.16 9.12 51.31
C ASP A 559 14.16 10.28 51.50
N SER A 560 15.13 10.44 50.59
CA SER A 560 16.06 11.58 50.53
C SER A 560 15.36 12.93 50.27
N ILE A 561 14.25 12.94 49.51
CA ILE A 561 13.44 14.13 49.26
C ILE A 561 12.57 14.46 50.49
N CYS A 562 12.04 13.45 51.19
CA CYS A 562 11.30 13.64 52.44
C CYS A 562 12.17 14.17 53.59
N GLU A 563 13.45 13.80 53.67
CA GLU A 563 14.35 14.25 54.74
C GLU A 563 14.91 15.68 54.55
N LYS A 564 14.80 16.28 53.35
CA LYS A 564 15.48 17.55 53.02
C LYS A 564 14.65 18.83 53.04
N GLU A 565 13.32 18.78 53.18
CA GLU A 565 12.48 20.00 53.09
C GLU A 565 11.61 20.23 54.34
N GLU A 566 12.22 20.72 55.43
CA GLU A 566 11.47 21.41 56.50
C GLU A 566 11.25 22.91 56.20
N ASN A 567 11.74 23.48 55.08
CA ASN A 567 11.73 24.94 54.90
C ASN A 567 11.23 25.55 53.59
N GLU A 568 10.76 24.82 52.57
CA GLU A 568 9.98 25.43 51.48
C GLU A 568 8.85 24.49 51.03
N THR A 569 7.61 25.00 51.05
CA THR A 569 6.40 24.21 50.73
C THR A 569 6.29 23.93 49.24
N THR A 570 6.89 22.84 48.77
CA THR A 570 6.70 22.30 47.41
C THR A 570 5.29 21.68 47.31
N ALA A 571 4.44 22.19 46.41
CA ALA A 571 3.09 21.65 46.21
C ALA A 571 3.14 20.31 45.44
N LEU A 572 3.15 19.20 46.17
CA LEU A 572 2.95 17.86 45.60
C LEU A 572 1.45 17.60 45.38
N LEU A 573 1.09 17.07 44.22
CA LEU A 573 -0.27 16.65 43.89
C LEU A 573 -0.64 15.43 44.74
N LYS A 574 -1.45 15.62 45.79
CA LYS A 574 -2.02 14.52 46.57
C LYS A 574 -3.23 13.97 45.81
N ARG A 575 -3.25 12.69 45.47
CA ARG A 575 -4.46 12.01 44.98
C ARG A 575 -4.73 10.75 45.80
N ASP A 576 -6.00 10.60 46.18
CA ASP A 576 -6.50 9.52 47.02
C ASP A 576 -6.35 8.17 46.33
N TYR A 577 -5.66 7.24 46.98
CA TYR A 577 -5.57 5.85 46.54
C TYR A 577 -6.90 5.16 46.80
N VAL A 578 -7.64 4.81 45.74
CA VAL A 578 -8.58 3.69 45.81
C VAL A 578 -7.78 2.44 45.45
N SER A 579 -7.42 1.68 46.47
CA SER A 579 -6.82 0.36 46.33
C SER A 579 -7.81 -0.57 45.61
N PHE A 580 -7.47 -0.99 44.39
CA PHE A 580 -8.02 -2.22 43.84
C PHE A 580 -7.03 -3.34 44.17
N ALA A 581 -7.36 -4.10 45.21
CA ALA A 581 -6.86 -5.45 45.39
C ALA A 581 -7.73 -6.37 44.54
N VAL A 582 -7.15 -6.98 43.49
CA VAL A 582 -7.28 -8.41 43.10
C VAL A 582 -6.02 -8.78 42.34
#